data_AF-A0A0F9GGQ9-F1
#
_entry.id   AF-A0A0F9GGQ9-F1
#
_cell.length_a   1.000
_cell.length_b   1.000
_cell.length_c   1.000
_cell.angle_alpha   90.00
_cell.angle_beta   90.00
_cell.angle_gamma   90.00
#
_symmetry.space_group_name_H-M   'P 1'
#
loop_
_entity.id
_entity.type
_entity.pdbx_description
1 polymer ?
#
loop_
_entity_poly.entity_id
_entity_poly.type
_entity_poly.pdbx_seq_one_letter_code
_entity_poly.pdbx_strand_id
1 'polypeptide(L)'
;MTEYRHTRDPDPAWQADLERLAPRSDRNNWLKIHWFAGWDYEPIQRWRIFEMVPNPERFDGLEEIVNDLKGMSPRDPDNGLWVTEGFKVLEEESDTVRRRWRSWSTVDFDQWTLYQETGCLANPAWIIQGSHGGHRWRLNRAELGVFEAHGISEPEFPLPGDLPYAEYDQRTFVQLAEFDRLRQWKQSLSWDERMEKNKAGLWVNREKRADEQEYNKALMKWIDTQVENAVDDLSRVNLPCPSDMLQGDRYYNIDEDAEDQAFIEETATR
;
A
#
# COMPACT_ATOMS: atom_id res chain seq x y z
N MET A 1 27.83 -1.05 3.95
CA MET A 1 26.98 -2.20 4.33
C MET A 1 26.17 -1.78 5.53
N THR A 2 24.87 -1.57 5.35
CA THR A 2 23.94 -1.25 6.43
C THR A 2 23.74 -2.53 7.26
N GLU A 3 23.93 -2.44 8.57
CA GLU A 3 23.67 -3.54 9.51
C GLU A 3 22.18 -3.90 9.44
N TYR A 4 21.86 -5.18 9.25
CA TYR A 4 20.48 -5.65 9.25
C TYR A 4 19.88 -5.47 10.66
N ARG A 5 18.88 -4.60 10.77
CA ARG A 5 18.13 -4.35 12.00
C ARG A 5 16.67 -4.76 11.88
N HIS A 6 16.23 -5.69 12.72
CA HIS A 6 14.84 -6.11 12.80
C HIS A 6 13.90 -5.00 13.27
N THR A 7 14.40 -4.10 14.11
CA THR A 7 13.62 -2.99 14.67
C THR A 7 14.41 -1.69 14.57
N ARG A 8 13.69 -0.61 14.33
CA ARG A 8 14.21 0.76 14.38
C ARG A 8 13.06 1.68 14.77
N ASP A 9 13.27 2.48 15.81
CA ASP A 9 12.28 3.48 16.21
C ASP A 9 12.38 4.70 15.28
N PRO A 10 11.24 5.24 14.80
CA PRO A 10 11.23 6.46 14.02
C PRO A 10 11.58 7.66 14.92
N ASP A 11 12.13 8.72 14.32
CA ASP A 11 12.24 9.99 15.03
C ASP A 11 10.82 10.46 15.44
N PRO A 12 10.57 10.77 16.73
CA PRO A 12 9.27 11.24 17.18
C PRO A 12 8.76 12.47 16.42
N ALA A 13 9.67 13.32 15.89
CA ALA A 13 9.30 14.46 15.07
C ALA A 13 8.59 14.05 13.78
N TRP A 14 8.97 12.92 13.17
CA TRP A 14 8.34 12.44 11.94
C TRP A 14 6.90 11.99 12.19
N GLN A 15 6.66 11.28 13.29
CA GLN A 15 5.30 10.91 13.67
C GLN A 15 4.46 12.14 14.02
N ALA A 16 5.04 13.14 14.71
CA ALA A 16 4.36 14.40 15.00
C ALA A 16 4.00 15.19 13.73
N ASP A 17 4.82 15.15 12.68
CA ASP A 17 4.52 15.76 11.38
C ASP A 17 3.32 15.06 10.72
N LEU A 18 3.28 13.71 10.75
CA LEU A 18 2.16 12.94 10.23
C LEU A 18 0.84 13.22 10.97
N GLU A 19 0.90 13.37 12.30
CA GLU A 19 -0.26 13.72 13.12
C GLU A 19 -0.81 15.13 12.83
N ARG A 20 0.01 16.05 12.30
CA ARG A 20 -0.49 17.35 11.83
C ARG A 20 -1.30 17.23 10.54
N LEU A 21 -0.96 16.26 9.68
CA LEU A 21 -1.71 15.99 8.45
C LEU A 21 -2.99 15.20 8.74
N ALA A 22 -2.86 14.10 9.47
CA ALA A 22 -3.96 13.20 9.81
C ALA A 22 -3.97 12.92 11.32
N PRO A 23 -4.62 13.79 12.12
CA PRO A 23 -4.66 13.64 13.57
C PRO A 23 -5.25 12.30 14.00
N ARG A 24 -4.63 11.69 15.01
CA ARG A 24 -5.11 10.43 15.59
C ARG A 24 -6.52 10.59 16.15
N SER A 25 -7.40 9.67 15.78
CA SER A 25 -8.81 9.66 16.19
C SER A 25 -9.32 8.22 16.19
N ASP A 26 -10.28 7.93 17.06
CA ASP A 26 -10.96 6.62 17.08
C ASP A 26 -12.00 6.49 15.96
N ARG A 27 -12.25 7.55 15.20
CA ARG A 27 -13.27 7.61 14.14
C ARG A 27 -12.70 7.80 12.75
N ASN A 28 -11.54 8.43 12.65
CA ASN A 28 -10.93 8.79 11.37
C ASN A 28 -9.60 8.06 11.23
N ASN A 29 -9.28 7.71 9.99
CA ASN A 29 -8.00 7.11 9.67
C ASN A 29 -6.87 8.12 9.95
N TRP A 30 -5.77 7.62 10.50
CA TRP A 30 -4.57 8.41 10.80
C TRP A 30 -3.32 7.76 10.22
N LEU A 31 -2.19 8.47 10.18
CA LEU A 31 -0.95 7.95 9.56
C LEU A 31 0.07 7.54 10.62
N LYS A 32 0.68 6.36 10.44
CA LYS A 32 1.78 5.87 11.28
C LYS A 32 3.00 5.53 10.46
N ILE A 33 4.16 6.06 10.85
CA ILE A 33 5.45 5.64 10.29
C ILE A 33 5.97 4.40 11.02
N HIS A 34 6.49 3.43 10.28
CA HIS A 34 6.97 2.15 10.79
C HIS A 34 8.18 1.63 10.01
N TRP A 35 9.10 0.98 10.71
CA TRP A 35 10.30 0.40 10.10
C TRP A 35 9.97 -0.97 9.52
N PHE A 36 10.00 -1.07 8.19
CA PHE A 36 9.90 -2.33 7.49
C PHE A 36 11.30 -2.95 7.38
N ALA A 37 11.57 -3.99 8.17
CA ALA A 37 12.86 -4.68 8.14
C ALA A 37 12.99 -5.74 7.02
N GLY A 38 11.89 -6.08 6.35
CA GLY A 38 11.85 -7.22 5.43
C GLY A 38 12.01 -8.56 6.15
N TRP A 39 12.40 -9.59 5.40
CA TRP A 39 12.66 -10.94 5.91
C TRP A 39 14.17 -11.21 5.95
N ASP A 40 14.62 -12.13 6.80
CA ASP A 40 16.04 -12.48 6.88
C ASP A 40 16.60 -12.99 5.55
N TYR A 41 15.76 -13.67 4.76
CA TYR A 41 16.10 -14.16 3.43
C TYR A 41 15.88 -13.14 2.30
N GLU A 42 15.23 -12.00 2.62
CA GLU A 42 14.95 -10.88 1.72
C GLU A 42 14.94 -9.55 2.50
N PRO A 43 16.12 -9.09 2.95
CA PRO A 43 16.23 -7.98 3.90
C PRO A 43 16.08 -6.63 3.19
N ILE A 44 14.85 -6.28 2.82
CA ILE A 44 14.53 -4.97 2.24
C ILE A 44 14.16 -4.02 3.36
N GLN A 45 15.14 -3.26 3.84
CA GLN A 45 14.98 -2.37 4.99
C GLN A 45 14.59 -0.95 4.59
N ARG A 46 13.37 -0.50 4.93
CA ARG A 46 12.82 0.81 4.51
C ARG A 46 11.84 1.35 5.55
N TRP A 47 11.64 2.67 5.54
CA TRP A 47 10.50 3.26 6.23
C TRP A 47 9.23 3.13 5.39
N ARG A 48 8.13 2.76 6.04
CA ARG A 48 6.78 2.76 5.46
C ARG A 48 5.86 3.62 6.29
N ILE A 49 4.83 4.14 5.64
CA ILE A 49 3.73 4.82 6.31
C ILE A 49 2.47 4.03 6.04
N PHE A 50 1.74 3.77 7.11
CA PHE A 50 0.48 3.05 7.10
C PHE A 50 -0.66 4.01 7.37
N GLU A 51 -1.77 3.80 6.67
CA GLU A 51 -3.06 4.36 7.04
C GLU A 51 -3.71 3.43 8.08
N MET A 52 -3.90 3.96 9.28
CA MET A 52 -4.41 3.25 10.44
C MET A 52 -5.93 3.42 10.50
N VAL A 53 -6.65 2.33 10.28
CA VAL A 53 -8.12 2.28 10.30
C VAL A 53 -8.60 1.86 11.70
N PRO A 54 -9.24 2.76 12.47
CA PRO A 54 -9.72 2.42 13.80
C PRO A 54 -11.01 1.57 13.73
N ASN A 55 -11.21 0.70 14.73
CA ASN A 55 -12.38 -0.17 14.86
C ASN A 55 -12.69 -1.00 13.59
N PRO A 56 -11.73 -1.81 13.08
CA PRO A 56 -11.93 -2.57 11.85
C PRO A 56 -13.12 -3.55 11.92
N GLU A 57 -13.56 -3.93 13.12
CA GLU A 57 -14.73 -4.83 13.32
C GLU A 57 -16.07 -4.20 12.91
N ARG A 58 -16.09 -2.90 12.57
CA ARG A 58 -17.30 -2.20 12.11
C ARG A 58 -17.51 -2.30 10.60
N PHE A 59 -16.54 -2.83 9.86
CA PHE A 59 -16.62 -2.97 8.41
C PHE A 59 -16.97 -4.41 8.07
N ASP A 60 -18.08 -4.58 7.35
CA ASP A 60 -18.52 -5.90 6.86
C ASP A 60 -17.46 -6.46 5.89
N GLY A 61 -17.20 -7.78 5.97
CA GLY A 61 -16.28 -8.48 5.08
C GLY A 61 -14.81 -8.46 5.51
N LEU A 62 -14.48 -7.94 6.69
CA LEU A 62 -13.13 -7.97 7.27
C LEU A 62 -12.98 -9.00 8.39
N GLU A 63 -13.93 -9.91 8.59
CA GLU A 63 -13.96 -10.82 9.73
C GLU A 63 -12.71 -11.71 9.79
N GLU A 64 -12.29 -12.27 8.66
CA GLU A 64 -11.10 -13.12 8.55
C GLU A 64 -9.82 -12.34 8.87
N ILE A 65 -9.65 -11.18 8.23
CA ILE A 65 -8.53 -10.26 8.48
C ILE A 65 -8.46 -9.89 9.97
N VAL A 66 -9.59 -9.53 10.59
CA VAL A 66 -9.64 -9.17 12.01
C VAL A 66 -9.32 -10.36 12.92
N ASN A 67 -9.76 -11.57 12.57
CA ASN A 67 -9.45 -12.78 13.33
C ASN A 67 -7.95 -13.08 13.29
N ASP A 68 -7.33 -12.93 12.12
CA ASP A 68 -5.90 -13.11 11.94
C ASP A 68 -5.07 -12.06 12.67
N LEU A 69 -5.50 -10.79 12.64
CA LEU A 69 -4.85 -9.72 13.40
C LEU A 69 -4.89 -9.96 14.92
N LYS A 70 -5.97 -10.58 15.43
CA LYS A 70 -6.09 -10.99 16.84
C LYS A 70 -5.41 -12.32 17.14
N GLY A 71 -5.11 -13.09 16.11
CA GLY A 71 -4.58 -14.45 16.17
C GLY A 71 -3.07 -14.51 16.35
N MET A 72 -2.50 -15.64 15.93
CA MET A 72 -1.06 -15.88 16.00
C MET A 72 -0.30 -14.97 15.04
N SER A 73 0.94 -14.63 15.39
CA SER A 73 1.79 -13.84 14.51
C SER A 73 1.95 -14.55 13.16
N PRO A 74 1.96 -13.82 12.02
CA PRO A 74 2.30 -14.40 10.72
C PRO A 74 3.70 -15.01 10.66
N ARG A 75 4.57 -14.70 11.64
CA ARG A 75 5.92 -15.27 11.81
C ARG A 75 5.99 -16.42 12.82
N ASP A 76 4.86 -16.79 13.43
CA ASP A 76 4.83 -17.88 14.40
C ASP A 76 5.11 -19.22 13.70
N PRO A 77 6.01 -20.08 14.22
CA PRO A 77 6.29 -21.40 13.66
C PRO A 77 5.04 -22.28 13.46
N ASP A 78 4.00 -22.07 14.26
CA ASP A 78 2.73 -22.79 14.18
C ASP A 78 1.71 -22.12 13.24
N ASN A 79 2.06 -20.99 12.60
CA ASN A 79 1.20 -20.21 11.70
C ASN A 79 1.80 -20.06 10.28
N GLY A 80 2.34 -21.15 9.74
CA GLY A 80 2.88 -21.18 8.39
C GLY A 80 3.83 -22.35 8.17
N LEU A 81 4.54 -22.29 7.04
CA LEU A 81 5.56 -23.26 6.71
C LEU A 81 6.67 -22.67 5.83
N TRP A 82 7.85 -23.26 5.94
CA TRP A 82 8.98 -22.94 5.08
C TRP A 82 8.86 -23.66 3.74
N VAL A 83 8.57 -22.91 2.68
CA VAL A 83 8.49 -23.40 1.29
C VAL A 83 9.85 -23.31 0.60
N THR A 84 10.15 -24.28 -0.26
CA THR A 84 11.37 -24.34 -1.09
C THR A 84 11.09 -24.26 -2.59
N GLU A 85 9.83 -24.41 -3.00
CA GLU A 85 9.42 -24.56 -4.40
C GLU A 85 9.10 -23.18 -5.01
N GLY A 86 9.60 -22.92 -6.22
CA GLY A 86 9.31 -21.67 -6.98
C GLY A 86 10.28 -20.50 -6.76
N PHE A 87 11.29 -20.63 -5.88
CA PHE A 87 12.34 -19.61 -5.71
C PHE A 87 13.47 -19.81 -6.73
N LYS A 88 13.41 -19.14 -7.88
CA LYS A 88 14.57 -19.00 -8.77
C LYS A 88 15.40 -17.80 -8.34
N VAL A 89 16.53 -18.05 -7.70
CA VAL A 89 17.57 -17.03 -7.52
C VAL A 89 18.21 -16.81 -8.88
N LEU A 90 18.00 -15.63 -9.47
CA LEU A 90 18.74 -15.20 -10.65
C LEU A 90 20.02 -14.51 -10.19
N GLU A 91 21.02 -15.36 -9.92
CA GLU A 91 22.39 -15.22 -10.39
C GLU A 91 23.18 -16.42 -9.85
N GLU A 92 24.02 -16.95 -10.74
CA GLU A 92 24.82 -18.15 -10.59
C GLU A 92 25.74 -18.06 -9.35
N GLU A 93 26.02 -19.22 -8.71
CA GLU A 93 26.99 -19.42 -7.61
C GLU A 93 26.50 -19.39 -6.14
N SER A 94 25.26 -19.79 -5.83
CA SER A 94 25.01 -20.31 -4.47
C SER A 94 24.22 -21.60 -4.47
N ASP A 95 24.87 -22.70 -4.06
CA ASP A 95 24.28 -24.01 -3.74
C ASP A 95 23.27 -23.96 -2.56
N THR A 96 22.97 -22.77 -2.02
CA THR A 96 21.99 -22.59 -0.96
C THR A 96 20.58 -22.46 -1.53
N VAL A 97 19.81 -23.54 -1.43
CA VAL A 97 18.34 -23.50 -1.57
C VAL A 97 17.78 -22.48 -0.58
N ARG A 98 17.43 -21.28 -1.05
CA ARG A 98 16.77 -20.28 -0.20
C ARG A 98 15.32 -20.74 0.04
N ARG A 99 14.97 -20.92 1.31
CA ARG A 99 13.60 -21.20 1.74
C ARG A 99 12.90 -19.86 2.02
N ARG A 100 11.62 -19.75 1.69
CA ARG A 100 10.76 -18.62 2.07
C ARG A 100 9.76 -19.07 3.13
N TRP A 101 9.44 -18.19 4.07
CA TRP A 101 8.33 -18.42 4.98
C TRP A 101 7.01 -18.07 4.28
N ARG A 102 6.06 -18.99 4.29
CA ARG A 102 4.67 -18.76 3.83
C ARG A 102 3.78 -18.88 5.06
N SER A 103 3.22 -17.75 5.50
CA SER A 103 2.22 -17.76 6.56
C SER A 103 0.89 -18.30 6.04
N TRP A 104 0.06 -18.83 6.95
CA TRP A 104 -1.35 -19.11 6.68
C TRP A 104 -2.26 -17.91 6.93
N SER A 105 -1.70 -16.81 7.44
CA SER A 105 -2.43 -15.59 7.69
C SER A 105 -2.65 -14.78 6.40
N THR A 106 -3.81 -14.15 6.32
CA THR A 106 -4.23 -13.15 5.32
C THR A 106 -3.59 -11.78 5.53
N VAL A 107 -2.94 -11.54 6.68
CA VAL A 107 -2.24 -10.28 6.98
C VAL A 107 -0.74 -10.45 7.03
N ASP A 108 -0.02 -9.40 6.66
CA ASP A 108 1.43 -9.41 6.81
C ASP A 108 1.87 -9.17 8.27
N PHE A 109 3.16 -9.42 8.54
CA PHE A 109 3.72 -9.29 9.89
C PHE A 109 3.68 -7.86 10.43
N ASP A 110 3.81 -6.84 9.59
CA ASP A 110 3.78 -5.45 10.01
C ASP A 110 2.36 -5.01 10.34
N GLN A 111 1.38 -5.46 9.56
CA GLN A 111 -0.05 -5.26 9.85
C GLN A 111 -0.43 -5.87 11.19
N TRP A 112 -0.02 -7.12 11.45
CA TRP A 112 -0.21 -7.77 12.74
C TRP A 112 0.47 -6.99 13.87
N THR A 113 1.75 -6.63 13.70
CA THR A 113 2.52 -5.89 14.72
C THR A 113 1.87 -4.55 15.06
N LEU A 114 1.50 -3.77 14.04
CA LEU A 114 0.86 -2.48 14.22
C LEU A 114 -0.54 -2.61 14.84
N TYR A 115 -1.27 -3.67 14.55
CA TYR A 115 -2.54 -3.95 15.21
C TYR A 115 -2.35 -4.27 16.69
N GLN A 116 -1.36 -5.11 17.04
CA GLN A 116 -1.05 -5.39 18.46
C GLN A 116 -0.66 -4.12 19.22
N GLU A 117 0.05 -3.19 18.58
CA GLU A 117 0.46 -1.93 19.19
C GLU A 117 -0.67 -0.89 19.31
N THR A 118 -1.62 -0.86 18.36
CA THR A 118 -2.53 0.28 18.20
C THR A 118 -4.02 -0.07 18.21
N GLY A 119 -4.37 -1.35 18.07
CA GLY A 119 -5.74 -1.84 17.86
C GLY A 119 -6.37 -1.40 16.52
N CYS A 120 -5.57 -0.84 15.60
CA CYS A 120 -6.03 -0.35 14.31
C CYS A 120 -5.57 -1.30 13.19
N LEU A 121 -6.41 -1.50 12.17
CA LEU A 121 -5.99 -2.18 10.94
C LEU A 121 -5.02 -1.27 10.19
N ALA A 122 -3.81 -1.75 9.93
CA ALA A 122 -2.80 -0.99 9.21
C ALA A 122 -2.87 -1.30 7.72
N ASN A 123 -3.13 -0.28 6.90
CA ASN A 123 -3.12 -0.39 5.44
C ASN A 123 -1.87 0.29 4.89
N PRO A 124 -0.96 -0.43 4.20
CA PRO A 124 0.23 0.18 3.61
C PRO A 124 -0.16 1.33 2.68
N ALA A 125 0.35 2.53 2.97
CA ALA A 125 -0.02 3.74 2.25
C ALA A 125 1.16 4.28 1.42
N TRP A 126 2.35 4.34 2.01
CA TRP A 126 3.51 4.98 1.41
C TRP A 126 4.78 4.18 1.73
N ILE A 127 5.72 4.16 0.79
CA ILE A 127 7.08 3.66 1.03
C ILE A 127 8.08 4.77 0.78
N ILE A 128 9.00 4.97 1.72
CA ILE A 128 10.03 6.01 1.63
C ILE A 128 11.27 5.42 0.97
N GLN A 129 11.43 5.75 -0.31
CA GLN A 129 12.58 5.38 -1.13
C GLN A 129 12.73 6.37 -2.30
N GLY A 130 13.89 6.37 -2.93
CA GLY A 130 14.23 7.31 -4.01
C GLY A 130 14.55 8.73 -3.51
N SER A 131 14.76 9.64 -4.44
CA SER A 131 15.14 11.03 -4.16
C SER A 131 13.95 11.99 -4.02
N HIS A 132 12.72 11.47 -4.12
CA HIS A 132 11.51 12.29 -4.18
C HIS A 132 10.59 12.17 -2.96
N GLY A 133 11.07 11.54 -1.88
CA GLY A 133 10.32 11.38 -0.63
C GLY A 133 9.39 10.15 -0.62
N GLY A 134 9.63 9.18 -1.50
CA GLY A 134 8.83 7.97 -1.60
C GLY A 134 7.70 8.07 -2.63
N HIS A 135 6.87 7.03 -2.64
CA HIS A 135 5.70 6.93 -3.50
C HIS A 135 4.61 6.08 -2.84
N ARG A 136 3.44 6.06 -3.50
CA ARG A 136 2.30 5.24 -3.09
C ARG A 136 2.70 3.77 -3.08
N TRP A 137 2.34 3.06 -2.01
CA TRP A 137 2.60 1.62 -1.89
C TRP A 137 1.84 0.82 -2.95
N ARG A 138 0.51 1.01 -3.00
CA ARG A 138 -0.40 0.41 -3.97
C ARG A 138 -1.54 1.38 -4.27
N LEU A 139 -2.06 1.27 -5.49
CA LEU A 139 -3.31 1.92 -5.85
C LEU A 139 -4.50 1.11 -5.36
N ASN A 140 -5.55 1.79 -4.90
CA ASN A 140 -6.83 1.15 -4.62
C ASN A 140 -7.62 0.90 -5.91
N ARG A 141 -8.67 0.07 -5.85
CA ARG A 141 -9.53 -0.24 -7.01
C ARG A 141 -10.10 1.00 -7.70
N ALA A 142 -10.45 2.04 -6.93
CA ALA A 142 -10.96 3.29 -7.50
C ALA A 142 -9.87 4.04 -8.28
N GLU A 143 -8.63 4.09 -7.76
CA GLU A 143 -7.48 4.66 -8.46
C GLU A 143 -7.17 3.86 -9.74
N LEU A 144 -7.12 2.53 -9.65
CA LEU A 144 -6.94 1.66 -10.83
C LEU A 144 -8.01 1.90 -11.90
N GLY A 145 -9.28 2.03 -11.52
CA GLY A 145 -10.36 2.36 -12.46
C GLY A 145 -10.18 3.71 -13.15
N VAL A 146 -9.54 4.70 -12.50
CA VAL A 146 -9.18 5.97 -13.14
C VAL A 146 -8.08 5.77 -14.19
N PHE A 147 -7.08 4.93 -13.91
CA PHE A 147 -6.02 4.58 -14.87
C PHE A 147 -6.57 3.79 -16.07
N GLU A 148 -7.41 2.80 -15.82
CA GLU A 148 -8.05 2.00 -16.87
C GLU A 148 -8.89 2.88 -17.81
N ALA A 149 -9.64 3.84 -17.26
CA ALA A 149 -10.42 4.80 -18.05
C ALA A 149 -9.55 5.68 -18.97
N HIS A 150 -8.25 5.83 -18.66
CA HIS A 150 -7.27 6.55 -19.46
C HIS A 150 -6.40 5.61 -20.33
N GLY A 151 -6.72 4.31 -20.37
CA GLY A 151 -6.03 3.32 -21.20
C GLY A 151 -4.76 2.74 -20.59
N ILE A 152 -4.57 2.87 -19.28
CA ILE A 152 -3.46 2.28 -18.54
C ILE A 152 -4.03 1.16 -17.67
N SER A 153 -3.85 -0.10 -18.08
CA SER A 153 -4.37 -1.27 -17.35
C SER A 153 -3.49 -1.68 -16.17
N GLU A 154 -2.18 -1.46 -16.28
CA GLU A 154 -1.19 -1.88 -15.28
C GLU A 154 -0.16 -0.76 -15.06
N PRO A 155 -0.43 0.20 -14.16
CA PRO A 155 0.55 1.22 -13.85
C PRO A 155 1.75 0.60 -13.11
N GLU A 156 2.95 0.76 -13.68
CA GLU A 156 4.20 0.25 -13.10
C GLU A 156 4.64 1.16 -11.93
N PHE A 157 4.46 0.68 -10.70
CA PHE A 157 5.04 1.31 -9.51
C PHE A 157 6.33 0.57 -9.10
N PRO A 158 7.34 1.30 -8.61
CA PRO A 158 8.53 0.65 -8.06
C PRO A 158 8.15 -0.25 -6.89
N LEU A 159 8.73 -1.44 -6.89
CA LEU A 159 8.65 -2.35 -5.77
C LEU A 159 9.52 -1.82 -4.61
N PRO A 160 9.26 -2.29 -3.39
CA PRO A 160 10.14 -2.01 -2.26
C PRO A 160 11.55 -2.47 -2.58
N GLY A 161 12.52 -1.58 -2.44
CA GLY A 161 13.93 -1.89 -2.73
C GLY A 161 14.39 -1.55 -4.14
N ASP A 162 13.48 -1.31 -5.09
CA ASP A 162 13.83 -0.88 -6.46
C ASP A 162 14.55 0.47 -6.47
N LEU A 163 14.14 1.34 -5.54
CA LEU A 163 14.76 2.65 -5.39
C LEU A 163 15.72 2.69 -4.19
N PRO A 164 16.73 3.59 -4.23
CA PRO A 164 17.64 3.80 -3.12
C PRO A 164 16.89 4.07 -1.80
N TYR A 165 17.46 3.59 -0.69
CA TYR A 165 16.96 3.90 0.64
C TYR A 165 16.90 5.42 0.87
N ALA A 166 15.83 5.90 1.50
CA ALA A 166 15.70 7.28 1.94
C ALA A 166 15.14 7.35 3.38
N GLU A 167 15.56 8.38 4.12
CA GLU A 167 14.95 8.75 5.40
C GLU A 167 13.72 9.61 5.17
N TYR A 168 12.83 9.66 6.16
CA TYR A 168 11.74 10.63 6.16
C TYR A 168 12.28 12.06 6.20
N ASP A 169 11.68 12.94 5.40
CA ASP A 169 12.03 14.35 5.33
C ASP A 169 10.87 15.21 4.80
N GLN A 170 11.17 16.49 4.56
CA GLN A 170 10.21 17.47 4.03
C GLN A 170 9.60 17.07 2.67
N ARG A 171 10.33 16.34 1.82
CA ARG A 171 9.81 15.88 0.52
C ARG A 171 8.69 14.87 0.74
N THR A 172 8.92 13.93 1.65
CA THR A 172 7.92 12.94 2.06
C THR A 172 6.67 13.63 2.62
N PHE A 173 6.86 14.62 3.50
CA PHE A 173 5.74 15.40 4.05
C PHE A 173 4.91 16.09 2.97
N VAL A 174 5.56 16.74 1.99
CA VAL A 174 4.86 17.45 0.90
C VAL A 174 4.03 16.48 0.05
N GLN A 175 4.58 15.31 -0.27
CA GLN A 175 3.85 14.29 -1.04
C GLN A 175 2.62 13.77 -0.28
N LEU A 176 2.77 13.52 1.02
CA LEU A 176 1.65 13.06 1.86
C LEU A 176 0.59 14.14 2.08
N ALA A 177 0.99 15.41 2.18
CA ALA A 177 0.05 16.52 2.28
C ALA A 177 -0.81 16.63 1.02
N GLU A 178 -0.21 16.42 -0.16
CA GLU A 178 -0.93 16.41 -1.43
C GLU A 178 -1.86 15.19 -1.53
N PHE A 179 -1.38 14.01 -1.10
CA PHE A 179 -2.22 12.82 -1.00
C PHE A 179 -3.43 13.02 -0.08
N ASP A 180 -3.23 13.60 1.11
CA ASP A 180 -4.32 13.88 2.04
C ASP A 180 -5.31 14.92 1.48
N ARG A 181 -4.82 15.94 0.76
CA ARG A 181 -5.67 16.91 0.04
C ARG A 181 -6.58 16.21 -0.97
N LEU A 182 -6.05 15.29 -1.77
CA LEU A 182 -6.84 14.50 -2.72
C LEU A 182 -7.85 13.60 -1.99
N ARG A 183 -7.44 12.96 -0.89
CA ARG A 183 -8.33 12.13 -0.06
C ARG A 183 -9.51 12.94 0.50
N GLN A 184 -9.25 14.12 1.04
CA GLN A 184 -10.29 15.01 1.57
C GLN A 184 -11.25 15.47 0.47
N TRP A 185 -10.75 15.78 -0.73
CA TRP A 185 -11.58 16.12 -1.89
C TRP A 185 -12.47 14.93 -2.30
N LYS A 186 -11.94 13.71 -2.36
CA LYS A 186 -12.75 12.51 -2.61
C LYS A 186 -13.87 12.34 -1.58
N GLN A 187 -13.58 12.59 -0.30
CA GLN A 187 -14.58 12.52 0.77
C GLN A 187 -15.66 13.61 0.66
N SER A 188 -15.31 14.82 0.18
CA SER A 188 -16.32 15.86 -0.03
C SER A 188 -17.27 15.51 -1.17
N LEU A 189 -16.78 14.83 -2.22
CA LEU A 189 -17.61 14.36 -3.34
C LEU A 189 -18.64 13.30 -2.89
N SER A 190 -18.29 12.42 -1.95
CA SER A 190 -19.19 11.34 -1.49
C SER A 190 -20.30 11.82 -0.53
N TRP A 191 -20.06 12.89 0.23
CA TRP A 191 -21.07 13.47 1.13
C TRP A 191 -22.32 13.98 0.39
N ASP A 192 -22.14 14.48 -0.83
CA ASP A 192 -23.22 15.04 -1.63
C ASP A 192 -24.11 13.99 -2.31
N GLU A 193 -23.75 12.71 -2.31
CA GLU A 193 -24.60 11.64 -2.86
C GLU A 193 -25.83 11.36 -1.99
N ARG A 194 -25.84 11.81 -0.73
CA ARG A 194 -26.97 11.66 0.20
C ARG A 194 -28.07 12.72 0.01
N MET A 195 -27.86 13.75 -0.81
CA MET A 195 -28.86 14.78 -1.10
C MET A 195 -29.83 14.31 -2.21
N GLU A 196 -31.13 14.25 -1.89
CA GLU A 196 -32.19 13.64 -2.70
C GLU A 196 -32.34 14.13 -4.15
N LYS A 197 -32.84 13.22 -5.00
CA LYS A 197 -33.16 13.31 -6.44
C LYS A 197 -34.25 14.34 -6.79
N ASN A 198 -34.11 15.61 -6.41
CA ASN A 198 -34.97 16.69 -6.91
C ASN A 198 -34.45 17.25 -8.25
N LYS A 199 -35.26 18.05 -8.98
CA LYS A 199 -34.88 18.63 -10.29
C LYS A 199 -33.61 19.51 -10.25
N ALA A 200 -33.25 20.05 -9.09
CA ALA A 200 -31.96 20.70 -8.84
C ALA A 200 -30.77 19.70 -8.94
N GLY A 201 -31.02 18.43 -8.65
CA GLY A 201 -30.07 17.32 -8.74
C GLY A 201 -29.52 17.08 -10.14
N LEU A 202 -30.24 17.43 -11.23
CA LEU A 202 -29.69 17.29 -12.60
C LEU A 202 -28.62 18.35 -12.91
N TRP A 203 -28.76 19.56 -12.36
CA TRP A 203 -27.75 20.62 -12.49
C TRP A 203 -26.54 20.32 -11.60
N VAL A 204 -26.82 19.92 -10.35
CA VAL A 204 -25.81 19.41 -9.41
C VAL A 204 -25.05 18.22 -10.01
N ASN A 205 -25.71 17.31 -10.76
CA ASN A 205 -25.03 16.19 -11.40
C ASN A 205 -24.06 16.59 -12.53
N ARG A 206 -24.29 17.72 -13.22
CA ARG A 206 -23.34 18.21 -14.23
C ARG A 206 -22.12 18.85 -13.56
N GLU A 207 -22.35 19.62 -12.50
CA GLU A 207 -21.29 20.22 -11.69
C GLU A 207 -20.45 19.14 -11.00
N LYS A 208 -21.09 18.15 -10.38
CA LYS A 208 -20.43 16.96 -9.81
C LYS A 208 -19.58 16.19 -10.81
N ARG A 209 -20.07 15.95 -12.02
CA ARG A 209 -19.28 15.29 -13.06
C ARG A 209 -18.06 16.13 -13.46
N ALA A 210 -18.17 17.46 -13.42
CA ALA A 210 -17.03 18.33 -13.68
C ALA A 210 -16.02 18.25 -12.52
N ASP A 211 -16.50 18.27 -11.27
CA ASP A 211 -15.65 18.14 -10.09
C ASP A 211 -14.97 16.76 -9.99
N GLU A 212 -15.68 15.68 -10.31
CA GLU A 212 -15.14 14.32 -10.42
C GLU A 212 -14.09 14.22 -11.54
N GLN A 213 -14.33 14.85 -12.69
CA GLN A 213 -13.35 14.91 -13.78
C GLN A 213 -12.11 15.70 -13.37
N GLU A 214 -12.28 16.81 -12.65
CA GLU A 214 -11.17 17.61 -12.16
C GLU A 214 -10.35 16.85 -11.11
N TYR A 215 -11.03 16.17 -10.18
CA TYR A 215 -10.41 15.26 -9.21
C TYR A 215 -9.62 14.15 -9.91
N ASN A 216 -10.23 13.45 -10.87
CA ASN A 216 -9.57 12.36 -11.61
C ASN A 216 -8.34 12.87 -12.37
N LYS A 217 -8.42 14.05 -12.98
CA LYS A 217 -7.28 14.68 -13.66
C LYS A 217 -6.16 15.07 -12.70
N ALA A 218 -6.51 15.60 -11.52
CA ALA A 218 -5.54 15.95 -10.49
C ALA A 218 -4.84 14.70 -9.93
N LEU A 219 -5.61 13.64 -9.67
CA LEU A 219 -5.12 12.35 -9.23
C LEU A 219 -4.16 11.72 -10.24
N MET A 220 -4.55 11.66 -11.52
CA MET A 220 -3.70 11.16 -12.61
C MET A 220 -2.38 11.93 -12.66
N LYS A 221 -2.45 13.26 -12.73
CA LYS A 221 -1.25 14.10 -12.78
C LYS A 221 -0.32 13.86 -11.57
N TRP A 222 -0.90 13.72 -10.38
CA TRP A 222 -0.11 13.49 -9.17
C TRP A 222 0.57 12.11 -9.18
N ILE A 223 -0.12 11.06 -9.63
CA ILE A 223 0.44 9.71 -9.74
C ILE A 223 1.46 9.63 -10.89
N ASP A 224 1.19 10.24 -12.04
CA ASP A 224 2.14 10.33 -13.16
C ASP A 224 3.45 10.98 -12.69
N THR A 225 3.36 12.02 -11.86
CA THR A 225 4.54 12.64 -11.24
C THR A 225 5.31 11.65 -10.34
N GLN A 226 4.63 10.75 -9.63
CA GLN A 226 5.32 9.71 -8.83
C GLN A 226 6.07 8.71 -9.73
N VAL A 227 5.43 8.29 -10.82
CA VAL A 227 6.01 7.34 -11.78
C VAL A 227 7.20 7.98 -12.50
N GLU A 228 7.07 9.22 -13.00
CA GLU A 228 8.16 9.96 -13.64
C GLU A 228 9.36 10.12 -12.69
N ASN A 229 9.11 10.55 -11.46
CA ASN A 229 10.15 10.69 -10.44
C ASN A 229 10.88 9.38 -10.14
N ALA A 230 10.13 8.27 -10.11
CA ALA A 230 10.71 6.95 -9.93
C ALA A 230 11.56 6.53 -11.14
N VAL A 231 11.08 6.76 -12.36
CA VAL A 231 11.83 6.49 -13.61
C VAL A 231 13.13 7.31 -13.67
N ASP A 232 13.07 8.59 -13.29
CA ASP A 232 14.25 9.45 -13.22
C ASP A 232 15.30 8.90 -12.23
N ASP A 233 14.86 8.39 -11.08
CA ASP A 233 15.73 7.76 -10.09
C ASP A 233 16.31 6.42 -10.57
N LEU A 234 15.56 5.65 -11.38
CA LEU A 234 16.03 4.40 -12.00
C LEU A 234 17.16 4.65 -13.04
N SER A 235 17.27 5.86 -13.60
CA SER A 235 18.14 6.15 -14.74
C SER A 235 19.64 6.35 -14.44
N ARG A 236 20.11 6.28 -13.17
CA ARG A 236 21.47 6.75 -12.83
C ARG A 236 22.47 5.75 -12.26
N VAL A 237 22.09 4.56 -11.80
CA VAL A 237 23.07 3.58 -11.28
C VAL A 237 22.52 2.18 -11.45
N ASN A 238 23.16 1.37 -12.31
CA ASN A 238 23.07 -0.10 -12.39
C ASN A 238 21.73 -0.70 -11.93
N LEU A 239 20.76 -0.79 -12.83
CA LEU A 239 19.58 -1.60 -12.59
C LEU A 239 19.95 -3.08 -12.68
N PRO A 240 19.63 -3.90 -11.66
CA PRO A 240 19.31 -5.30 -11.91
C PRO A 240 18.14 -5.36 -12.90
N CYS A 241 18.17 -6.35 -13.79
CA CYS A 241 17.17 -6.55 -14.81
C CYS A 241 15.79 -6.84 -14.17
N PRO A 242 14.65 -6.47 -14.78
CA PRO A 242 13.30 -6.84 -14.30
C PRO A 242 13.03 -8.35 -14.16
N SER A 243 13.96 -9.18 -14.67
CA SER A 243 14.05 -10.62 -14.41
C SER A 243 14.56 -10.96 -13.00
N ASP A 244 15.22 -10.06 -12.29
CA ASP A 244 16.08 -10.38 -11.15
C ASP A 244 15.37 -10.25 -9.79
N MET A 245 14.04 -10.10 -9.77
CA MET A 245 13.23 -10.15 -8.54
C MET A 245 11.97 -11.02 -8.69
N LEU A 246 11.62 -11.68 -7.58
CA LEU A 246 10.72 -12.82 -7.52
C LEU A 246 9.23 -12.43 -7.55
N GLN A 247 8.48 -13.31 -8.21
CA GLN A 247 7.05 -13.24 -8.50
C GLN A 247 6.11 -13.13 -7.27
N GLY A 248 6.56 -13.51 -6.07
CA GLY A 248 5.67 -13.68 -4.91
C GLY A 248 5.04 -12.41 -4.34
N ASP A 249 5.57 -11.22 -4.66
CA ASP A 249 4.95 -9.94 -4.33
C ASP A 249 4.22 -9.31 -5.52
N ARG A 250 4.43 -9.83 -6.74
CA ARG A 250 3.66 -9.48 -7.96
C ARG A 250 2.29 -10.16 -8.00
N TYR A 251 2.15 -11.32 -7.36
CA TYR A 251 0.95 -12.16 -7.45
C TYR A 251 -0.11 -11.94 -6.38
N TYR A 252 0.08 -11.06 -5.39
CA TYR A 252 -0.96 -10.82 -4.40
C TYR A 252 -2.27 -10.32 -5.04
N ASN A 253 -2.17 -9.47 -6.07
CA ASN A 253 -3.34 -9.03 -6.83
C ASN A 253 -3.94 -10.15 -7.71
N ILE A 254 -3.12 -11.08 -8.21
CA ILE A 254 -3.59 -12.15 -9.11
C ILE A 254 -4.26 -13.27 -8.31
N ASP A 255 -3.79 -13.55 -7.10
CA ASP A 255 -4.44 -14.51 -6.21
C ASP A 255 -5.74 -13.91 -5.62
N GLU A 256 -5.78 -12.62 -5.23
CA GLU A 256 -7.04 -11.94 -4.86
C GLU A 256 -8.02 -11.79 -6.04
N ASP A 257 -7.54 -11.42 -7.24
CA ASP A 257 -8.40 -11.29 -8.42
C ASP A 257 -8.92 -12.68 -8.85
N ALA A 258 -8.12 -13.75 -8.73
CA ALA A 258 -8.56 -15.11 -8.98
C ALA A 258 -9.57 -15.61 -7.93
N GLU A 259 -9.39 -15.25 -6.66
CA GLU A 259 -10.35 -15.55 -5.59
C GLU A 259 -11.67 -14.76 -5.76
N ASP A 260 -11.60 -13.47 -6.13
CA ASP A 260 -12.76 -12.64 -6.44
C ASP A 260 -13.49 -13.11 -7.70
N GLN A 261 -12.77 -13.52 -8.75
CA GLN A 261 -13.38 -14.10 -9.95
C GLN A 261 -14.03 -15.46 -9.68
N ALA A 262 -13.36 -16.32 -8.89
CA ALA A 262 -13.94 -17.60 -8.46
C ALA A 262 -15.22 -17.37 -7.64
N PHE A 263 -15.25 -16.36 -6.77
CA PHE A 263 -16.43 -15.98 -6.00
C PHE A 263 -17.58 -15.44 -6.89
N ILE A 264 -17.28 -14.60 -7.88
CA ILE A 264 -18.28 -14.08 -8.84
C ILE A 264 -18.86 -15.22 -9.68
N GLU A 265 -18.03 -16.16 -10.14
CA GLU A 265 -18.48 -17.31 -10.93
C GLU A 265 -19.32 -18.29 -10.10
N GLU A 266 -18.94 -18.56 -8.85
CA GLU A 266 -19.70 -19.44 -7.96
C GLU A 266 -21.06 -18.85 -7.57
N THR A 267 -21.14 -17.52 -7.38
CA THR A 267 -22.39 -16.83 -7.04
C THR A 267 -23.31 -16.59 -8.24
N ALA A 268 -22.78 -16.53 -9.47
CA ALA A 268 -23.57 -16.42 -10.71
C ALA A 268 -24.21 -17.75 -11.15
N THR A 269 -23.79 -18.88 -10.58
CA THR A 269 -24.23 -20.23 -10.99
C THR A 269 -25.30 -20.84 -10.06
N ARG A 270 -25.88 -20.04 -9.15
CA ARG A 270 -27.05 -20.38 -8.31
C ARG A 270 -28.26 -19.54 -8.67
#